data_AF-A0A850NW18-F1
#
_entry.id   AF-A0A850NW18-F1
#
_cell.length_a   1.000
_cell.length_b   1.000
_cell.length_c   1.000
_cell.angle_alpha   90.00
_cell.angle_beta   90.00
_cell.angle_gamma   90.00
#
_symmetry.space_group_name_H-M   'P 1'
#
loop_
_entity.id
_entity.type
_entity.pdbx_description
1 polymer ?
#
loop_
_entity_poly.entity_id
_entity_poly.type
_entity_poly.pdbx_seq_one_letter_code
_entity_poly.pdbx_strand_id
1 'polypeptide(L)' 'VHGPVGQGALLSALGLFARTEALSRAAPERARSLIDAAHRLAAPERMGRLFKALCLCDPSASVPPGF' A
#
# COMPACT_ATOMS: atom_id res chain seq x y z
N VAL A 1 13.39 -14.54 -3.00
CA VAL A 1 12.78 -13.55 -3.93
C VAL A 1 11.29 -13.60 -3.75
N HIS A 2 10.63 -12.46 -3.51
CA HIS A 2 9.18 -12.39 -3.31
C HIS A 2 8.53 -11.39 -4.27
N GLY A 3 7.39 -11.77 -4.86
CA GLY A 3 6.68 -11.00 -5.89
C GLY A 3 6.96 -11.45 -7.33
N PRO A 4 6.57 -10.64 -8.35
CA PRO A 4 6.00 -9.31 -8.21
C PRO A 4 4.55 -9.33 -7.72
N VAL A 5 4.22 -8.42 -6.81
CA VAL A 5 2.84 -8.14 -6.39
C VAL A 5 2.41 -6.77 -6.93
N GLY A 6 1.09 -6.56 -7.09
CA GLY A 6 0.56 -5.24 -7.42
C GLY A 6 0.80 -4.24 -6.28
N GLN A 7 1.08 -2.98 -6.62
CA GLN A 7 1.27 -1.90 -5.64
C GLN A 7 0.09 -1.80 -4.67
N GLY A 8 -1.14 -1.96 -5.17
CA GLY A 8 -2.32 -1.90 -4.31
C GLY A 8 -2.36 -3.04 -3.29
N ALA A 9 -1.97 -4.25 -3.70
CA ALA A 9 -1.91 -5.41 -2.79
C ALA A 9 -0.83 -5.21 -1.73
N LEU A 10 0.38 -4.80 -2.14
CA LEU A 10 1.49 -4.50 -1.22
C LEU A 10 1.08 -3.45 -0.18
N LEU A 11 0.60 -2.28 -0.62
CA LEU A 11 0.26 -1.18 0.27
C LEU A 11 -0.91 -1.52 1.20
N SER A 12 -1.88 -2.31 0.72
CA SER A 12 -2.99 -2.78 1.55
C SER A 12 -2.48 -3.72 2.65
N ALA A 13 -1.61 -4.66 2.31
CA ALA A 13 -1.00 -5.60 3.26
C ALA A 13 -0.11 -4.88 4.29
N LEU A 14 0.53 -3.76 3.91
CA LEU A 14 1.28 -2.89 4.82
C LEU A 14 0.40 -1.93 5.65
N GLY A 15 -0.93 -1.95 5.46
CA GLY A 15 -1.87 -1.18 6.29
C GLY A 15 -2.14 0.25 5.81
N LEU A 16 -2.00 0.56 4.52
CA LEU A 16 -2.27 1.89 3.95
C LEU A 16 -3.63 2.46 4.38
N PHE A 17 -4.70 1.65 4.32
CA PHE A 17 -6.05 2.13 4.63
C PHE A 17 -6.24 2.43 6.12
N ALA A 18 -5.73 1.56 7.00
CA ALA A 18 -5.76 1.80 8.45
C ALA A 18 -5.01 3.09 8.82
N ARG A 19 -3.84 3.32 8.21
CA ARG A 19 -3.07 4.56 8.41
C ARG A 19 -3.81 5.79 7.87
N THR A 20 -4.42 5.68 6.70
CA THR A 20 -5.19 6.76 6.07
C THR A 20 -6.37 7.16 6.94
N GLU A 21 -7.08 6.19 7.50
CA GLU A 21 -8.20 6.42 8.41
C GLU A 21 -7.76 7.14 9.69
N ALA A 22 -6.67 6.68 10.32
CA ALA A 22 -6.12 7.31 11.52
C ALA A 22 -5.69 8.77 11.27
N LEU A 23 -5.01 9.03 10.15
CA LEU A 23 -4.60 10.39 9.77
C LEU A 23 -5.81 11.28 9.44
N SER A 24 -6.83 10.73 8.81
CA SER A 24 -8.06 11.46 8.48
C SER A 24 -8.82 11.88 9.74
N ARG A 25 -8.84 11.05 10.79
CA ARG A 25 -9.42 11.41 12.09
C ARG A 25 -8.61 12.48 12.80
N ALA A 26 -7.28 12.41 12.73
CA ALA A 26 -6.39 13.36 13.39
C ALA A 26 -6.36 14.74 12.70
N ALA A 27 -6.62 14.79 11.39
CA ALA A 27 -6.63 16.00 10.59
C ALA A 27 -7.85 16.02 9.65
N PRO A 28 -9.07 16.29 10.17
CA PRO A 28 -10.30 16.23 9.38
C PRO A 28 -10.29 17.13 8.14
N GLU A 29 -9.63 18.28 8.21
CA GLU A 29 -9.46 19.21 7.09
C GLU A 29 -8.66 18.62 5.92
N ARG A 30 -7.85 17.59 6.18
CA ARG A 30 -7.05 16.88 5.18
C ARG A 30 -7.65 15.53 4.77
N ALA A 31 -8.68 15.05 5.46
CA ALA A 31 -9.23 13.70 5.30
C ALA A 31 -9.50 13.34 3.83
N ARG A 32 -10.19 14.22 3.08
CA ARG A 32 -10.51 13.98 1.67
C ARG A 32 -9.26 13.77 0.82
N SER A 33 -8.25 14.64 0.99
CA SER A 33 -6.99 14.54 0.23
C SER A 33 -6.23 13.24 0.54
N LEU A 34 -6.27 12.78 1.80
CA LEU A 34 -5.63 11.54 2.23
C LEU A 34 -6.32 10.31 1.63
N ILE A 35 -7.66 10.29 1.66
CA ILE A 35 -8.48 9.21 1.09
C ILE A 35 -8.26 9.14 -0.42
N ASP A 36 -8.31 10.28 -1.12
CA ASP A 36 -8.12 10.34 -2.57
C ASP A 36 -6.70 9.88 -2.97
N ALA A 37 -5.68 10.26 -2.21
CA ALA A 37 -4.30 9.83 -2.46
C ALA A 37 -4.12 8.32 -2.23
N ALA A 38 -4.67 7.78 -1.13
CA ALA A 38 -4.64 6.34 -0.85
C ALA A 38 -5.37 5.55 -1.94
N HIS A 39 -6.55 6.02 -2.38
CA HIS A 39 -7.31 5.40 -3.46
C HIS A 39 -6.52 5.40 -4.78
N ARG A 40 -5.91 6.54 -5.16
CA ARG A 40 -5.08 6.62 -6.37
C ARG A 40 -3.93 5.61 -6.35
N LEU A 41 -3.29 5.41 -5.19
CA LEU A 41 -2.18 4.48 -5.02
C LEU A 41 -2.61 3.01 -5.07
N ALA A 42 -3.77 2.66 -4.50
CA ALA A 42 -4.14 1.27 -4.27
C ALA A 42 -5.22 0.72 -5.21
N ALA A 43 -6.06 1.57 -5.80
CA ALA A 43 -7.17 1.11 -6.63
C ALA A 43 -6.68 0.40 -7.91
N PRO A 44 -7.24 -0.77 -8.27
CA PRO A 44 -6.77 -1.55 -9.43
C PRO A 44 -6.84 -0.81 -10.76
N GLU A 45 -7.84 0.04 -10.96
CA GLU A 45 -8.06 0.88 -12.14
C GLU A 45 -7.19 2.15 -12.17
N ARG A 46 -6.42 2.39 -11.11
CA ARG A 46 -5.43 3.48 -11.01
C ARG A 46 -4.02 2.89 -10.98
N MET A 47 -3.25 3.16 -9.93
CA MET A 47 -1.88 2.64 -9.82
C MET A 47 -1.82 1.22 -9.27
N GLY A 48 -2.87 0.75 -8.59
CA GLY A 48 -2.83 -0.48 -7.80
C GLY A 48 -2.50 -1.74 -8.58
N ARG A 49 -3.03 -1.86 -9.82
CA ARG A 49 -2.69 -2.96 -10.74
C ARG A 49 -1.50 -2.61 -11.62
N LEU A 50 -1.36 -1.36 -12.05
CA LEU A 50 -0.33 -0.96 -13.02
C LEU A 50 1.09 -1.07 -12.45
N PHE A 51 1.29 -0.59 -11.22
CA PHE A 51 2.60 -0.60 -10.56
C PHE A 51 2.83 -1.91 -9.83
N LYS A 52 4.08 -2.38 -9.79
CA LYS A 52 4.49 -3.65 -9.19
C LYS A 52 5.66 -3.45 -8.22
N ALA A 53 5.79 -4.36 -7.27
CA ALA A 53 6.92 -4.42 -6.35
C ALA A 53 7.49 -5.84 -6.27
N LEU A 54 8.81 -5.94 -6.15
CA LEU A 54 9.59 -7.15 -5.95
C LEU A 54 10.51 -6.93 -4.76
N CYS A 55 10.72 -7.96 -3.94
CA CYS A 55 11.72 -7.95 -2.88
C CYS A 55 12.82 -9.00 -3.13
N LEU A 56 14.07 -8.55 -3.05
CA LEU A 56 15.25 -9.39 -2.97
C LEU A 56 15.75 -9.38 -1.53
N CYS A 57 15.81 -10.54 -0.90
CA CYS A 57 16.28 -10.72 0.46
C CYS A 57 17.05 -12.02 0.56
N ASP A 58 17.79 -12.19 1.66
CA ASP A 58 18.47 -13.44 1.98
C ASP A 58 17.49 -14.63 2.00
N PRO A 59 17.83 -15.80 1.44
CA PRO A 59 16.94 -16.96 1.41
C PRO A 59 16.53 -17.50 2.79
N SER A 60 17.30 -17.21 3.84
CA SER A 60 17.01 -17.62 5.22
C SER A 60 16.15 -16.60 5.99
N ALA A 61 15.93 -15.42 5.42
CA ALA A 61 15.08 -14.40 6.05
C ALA A 61 13.61 -14.82 6.07
N SER A 62 12.87 -14.35 7.06
CA SER A 62 11.40 -14.46 7.06
C SER A 62 10.80 -13.70 5.87
N VAL A 63 9.59 -14.10 5.45
CA VAL A 63 8.85 -13.40 4.40
C VAL A 63 8.75 -11.90 4.72
N PRO A 64 9.19 -11.00 3.83
CA PRO A 64 9.11 -9.56 4.05
C PRO A 64 7.65 -9.10 4.19
N PRO A 65 7.31 -8.21 5.13
CA PRO A 65 5.96 -7.70 5.28
C PRO A 65 5.42 -7.11 3.96
N GLY A 66 4.18 -7.46 3.64
CA GLY A 66 3.50 -7.02 2.43
C GLY A 66 3.77 -7.84 1.17
N PHE A 67 4.63 -8.86 1.25
CA PHE A 67 4.92 -9.81 0.18
C PHE A 67 4.40 -11.22 0.47
#